data_AF-A0A9D2F1P7-F1
#
_entry.id   AF-A0A9D2F1P7-F1
#
_cell.length_a   1.000
_cell.length_b   1.000
_cell.length_c   1.000
_cell.angle_alpha   90.00
_cell.angle_beta   90.00
_cell.angle_gamma   90.00
#
_symmetry.space_group_name_H-M   'P 1'
#
loop_
_entity.id
_entity.type
_entity.pdbx_description
1 polymer ?
#
loop_
_entity_poly.entity_id
_entity_poly.type
_entity_poly.pdbx_seq_one_letter_code
_entity_poly.pdbx_strand_id
1 'polypeptide(L)' 'MWKRMTRQEKERHALQVELNTAMQALHANEAAFGEAQDPLFIEQLTYQHAALMCRCRALLRALRVGGADP' A
#
# COMPACT_ATOMS: atom_id res chain seq x y z
N MET A 1 -10.97 28.11 14.14
CA MET A 1 -12.21 27.42 13.70
C MET A 1 -11.83 26.00 13.30
N TRP A 2 -12.23 24.98 14.06
CA TRP A 2 -11.91 23.59 13.74
C TRP A 2 -12.82 23.14 12.59
N LYS A 3 -12.27 22.99 11.38
CA LYS A 3 -13.03 22.39 10.26
C LYS A 3 -13.20 20.90 10.57
N ARG A 4 -14.45 20.45 10.72
CA ARG A 4 -14.74 19.02 10.84
C ARG A 4 -14.44 18.38 9.49
N MET A 5 -13.55 17.40 9.47
CA MET A 5 -13.31 16.60 8.27
C MET A 5 -14.61 15.94 7.81
N THR A 6 -14.89 16.06 6.52
CA THR A 6 -16.00 15.37 5.87
C THR A 6 -15.74 13.85 5.88
N ARG A 7 -16.80 13.07 5.68
CA ARG A 7 -16.67 11.60 5.61
C ARG A 7 -15.71 11.18 4.48
N GLN A 8 -15.80 11.83 3.33
CA GLN A 8 -14.93 11.57 2.18
C GLN A 8 -13.45 11.89 2.48
N GLU A 9 -13.18 12.98 3.19
CA GLU A 9 -11.81 13.31 3.63
C GLU A 9 -11.24 12.27 4.59
N LYS A 10 -12.07 11.71 5.50
CA LYS A 10 -11.65 10.64 6.41
C LYS A 10 -11.37 9.34 5.66
N GLU A 11 -12.23 8.96 4.72
CA GLU A 11 -12.06 7.78 3.88
C GLU A 11 -10.80 7.89 3.01
N ARG A 12 -10.58 9.06 2.39
CA ARG A 12 -9.35 9.34 1.62
C ARG A 12 -8.10 9.31 2.50
N HIS A 13 -8.15 9.87 3.71
CA HIS A 13 -7.05 9.79 4.66
C HIS A 13 -6.75 8.34 5.06
N ALA A 14 -7.77 7.53 5.34
CA ALA A 14 -7.60 6.12 5.67
C ALA A 14 -6.94 5.34 4.52
N LEU A 15 -7.37 5.56 3.27
CA LEU A 15 -6.75 4.96 2.09
C LEU A 15 -5.29 5.40 1.91
N GLN A 16 -4.98 6.67 2.22
CA GLN A 16 -3.60 7.17 2.14
C GLN A 16 -2.70 6.54 3.20
N VAL A 17 -3.20 6.41 4.43
CA VAL A 17 -2.48 5.71 5.51
C VAL A 17 -2.21 4.27 5.09
N GLU A 18 -3.22 3.59 4.57
CA GLU A 18 -3.08 2.20 4.15
C GLU A 18 -2.08 2.05 2.99
N LEU A 19 -2.09 2.96 2.01
CA LEU A 19 -1.11 2.95 0.92
C LEU A 19 0.31 3.12 1.46
N ASN A 20 0.52 4.05 2.39
CA ASN A 20 1.83 4.26 3.00
C ASN A 20 2.30 3.01 3.75
N THR A 21 1.41 2.34 4.48
CA THR A 21 1.72 1.06 5.16
C THR A 21 2.08 -0.03 4.16
N ALA A 22 1.32 -0.18 3.06
CA ALA A 22 1.62 -1.16 2.03
C ALA A 22 2.97 -0.89 1.33
N MET A 23 3.31 0.37 1.10
CA MET A 23 4.63 0.76 0.55
C MET A 23 5.77 0.47 1.52
N GLN A 24 5.59 0.73 2.82
CA GLN A 24 6.58 0.38 3.85
C GLN A 24 6.81 -1.14 3.89
N ALA A 25 5.73 -1.93 3.82
CA ALA A 25 5.83 -3.38 3.75
C ALA A 25 6.52 -3.87 2.47
N LEU A 26 6.30 -3.20 1.33
CA LEU A 26 6.99 -3.50 0.08
C LEU A 26 8.50 -3.27 0.20
N HIS A 27 8.92 -2.13 0.76
CA HIS A 27 10.33 -1.84 0.98
C HIS A 27 10.99 -2.80 1.98
N ALA A 28 10.27 -3.19 3.04
CA ALA A 28 10.77 -4.20 3.98
C ALA A 28 10.93 -5.57 3.31
N ASN A 29 10.00 -5.97 2.43
CA ASN A 29 10.09 -7.19 1.65
C ASN A 29 11.27 -7.15 0.66
N GLU A 30 11.50 -6.03 -0.02
CA GLU A 30 12.65 -5.82 -0.91
C GLU A 30 13.99 -5.93 -0.16
N ALA A 31 14.07 -5.35 1.04
CA ALA A 31 15.25 -5.47 1.89
C ALA A 31 15.49 -6.92 2.33
N ALA A 32 14.45 -7.61 2.80
CA ALA A 32 14.53 -9.02 3.18
C ALA A 32 14.92 -9.92 2.00
N PHE A 33 14.45 -9.61 0.79
CA PHE A 33 14.81 -10.34 -0.44
C PHE A 33 16.29 -10.19 -0.76
N GLY A 34 16.87 -9.00 -0.59
CA GLY A 34 18.30 -8.75 -0.80
C GLY A 34 19.22 -9.52 0.16
N GLU A 35 18.72 -9.88 1.34
CA GLU A 35 19.47 -10.61 2.38
C GLU A 35 19.18 -12.13 2.37
N ALA A 36 18.12 -12.57 1.68
CA ALA A 36 17.69 -13.96 1.68
C ALA A 36 18.65 -14.87 0.92
N GLN A 37 19.00 -16.01 1.53
CA GLN A 37 19.82 -17.06 0.92
C GLN A 37 19.03 -18.35 0.70
N ASP A 38 17.98 -18.57 1.48
CA ASP A 38 17.14 -19.76 1.40
C ASP A 38 16.19 -19.69 0.20
N PRO A 39 16.22 -20.67 -0.73
CA PRO A 39 15.40 -20.63 -1.95
C PRO A 39 13.89 -20.61 -1.68
N LEU A 40 13.42 -21.32 -0.66
CA LEU A 40 11.99 -21.36 -0.34
C LEU A 40 11.54 -20.00 0.22
N PHE A 41 12.37 -19.37 1.04
CA PHE A 41 12.11 -18.04 1.55
C PHE A 41 12.13 -16.97 0.45
N ILE A 42 13.05 -17.08 -0.53
CA ILE A 42 13.07 -16.21 -1.74
C ILE A 42 11.76 -16.36 -2.53
N GLU A 43 11.27 -17.58 -2.73
CA GLU A 43 10.01 -17.84 -3.41
C GLU A 43 8.83 -17.20 -2.65
N GLN A 44 8.79 -17.37 -1.32
CA GLN A 44 7.78 -16.74 -0.47
C GLN A 44 7.82 -15.21 -0.59
N LEU A 45 9.00 -14.61 -0.52
CA LEU A 45 9.19 -13.16 -0.64
C LEU A 45 8.74 -12.66 -2.02
N THR A 46 8.95 -13.43 -3.09
CA THR A 46 8.50 -13.12 -4.44
C THR A 46 6.97 -13.02 -4.53
N TYR A 47 6.26 -14.00 -3.97
CA TYR A 47 4.80 -13.96 -3.93
C TYR A 47 4.26 -12.83 -3.06
N GLN A 48 4.91 -12.56 -1.92
CA GLN A 48 4.57 -11.43 -1.06
C GLN A 48 4.77 -10.08 -1.79
N HIS A 49 5.87 -9.92 -2.52
CA HIS A 49 6.14 -8.74 -3.33
C HIS A 49 5.00 -8.49 -4.34
N ALA A 50 4.62 -9.54 -5.09
CA ALA A 50 3.52 -9.45 -6.05
C ALA A 50 2.19 -9.05 -5.40
N ALA A 51 1.86 -9.62 -4.24
CA ALA A 51 0.66 -9.28 -3.49
C ALA A 51 0.66 -7.82 -3.01
N LEU A 52 1.79 -7.34 -2.48
CA LEU A 52 1.98 -5.95 -2.04
C LEU A 52 1.86 -4.97 -3.21
N MET A 53 2.48 -5.27 -4.36
CA MET A 53 2.33 -4.48 -5.58
C MET A 53 0.88 -4.39 -6.06
N CYS A 54 0.15 -5.50 -6.02
CA CYS A 54 -1.28 -5.52 -6.31
C CYS A 54 -2.08 -4.65 -5.34
N ARG A 55 -1.79 -4.72 -4.03
CA ARG A 55 -2.45 -3.88 -3.02
C ARG A 55 -2.18 -2.39 -3.25
N CYS A 56 -0.93 -2.00 -3.46
CA CYS A 56 -0.56 -0.62 -3.77
C CYS A 56 -1.30 -0.10 -5.00
N ARG A 57 -1.37 -0.89 -6.08
CA ARG A 57 -2.12 -0.51 -7.30
C ARG A 57 -3.62 -0.32 -7.03
N ALA A 58 -4.23 -1.19 -6.24
CA ALA A 58 -5.65 -1.07 -5.88
C ALA A 58 -5.93 0.20 -5.07
N LEU A 59 -5.08 0.49 -4.07
CA LEU A 59 -5.20 1.69 -3.22
C LEU A 59 -4.99 2.98 -4.04
N LEU A 60 -3.99 3.00 -4.93
CA LEU A 60 -3.77 4.11 -5.85
C LEU A 60 -4.98 4.37 -6.77
N ARG A 61 -5.62 3.31 -7.27
CA ARG A 61 -6.86 3.46 -8.05
C ARG A 61 -7.99 4.02 -7.20
N ALA A 62 -8.19 3.52 -5.99
CA ALA A 62 -9.22 4.02 -5.08
C ALA A 62 -9.01 5.51 -4.74
N LEU A 63 -7.77 5.93 -4.48
CA LEU A 63 -7.42 7.33 -4.20
C LEU A 63 -7.63 8.26 -5.41
N ARG A 64 -7.44 7.76 -6.64
CA ARG A 64 -7.71 8.51 -7.87
C ARG A 64 -9.21 8.66 -8.13
N VAL A 65 -9.98 7.57 -7.98
CA VAL A 65 -11.43 7.57 -8.19
C VAL A 65 -12.14 8.42 -7.13
N GLY A 66 -11.71 8.34 -5.86
CA GLY A 66 -12.27 9.17 -4.78
C GLY A 66 -11.88 10.66 -4.84
N GLY A 67 -10.97 11.04 -5.75
CA GLY A 67 -10.57 12.42 -6.02
C GLY A 67 -11.10 12.99 -7.35
N ALA A 68 -11.80 12.18 -8.14
CA ALA A 68 -12.58 12.66 -9.27
C ALA A 68 -13.98 13.00 -8.74
N ASP A 69 -14.20 14.28 -8.40
CA ASP A 69 -15.56 14.81 -8.41
C ASP A 69 -16.13 14.66 -9.84
N PRO A 70 -17.43 14.32 -10.00
CA PRO A 70 -18.09 14.28 -11.30
C PRO A 70 -18.10 15.64 -12.02
#